data_AF-A0A1F8XID3-F1
#
_entry.id   AF-A0A1F8XID3-F1
#
_cell.length_a   1.000
_cell.length_b   1.000
_cell.length_c   1.000
_cell.angle_alpha   90.00
_cell.angle_beta   90.00
_cell.angle_gamma   90.00
#
_symmetry.space_group_name_H-M   'P 1'
#
loop_
_entity.id
_entity.type
_entity.pdbx_description
1 polymer ?
#
loop_
_entity_poly.entity_id
_entity_poly.type
_entity_poly.pdbx_seq_one_letter_code
_entity_poly.pdbx_strand_id
1 'polypeptide(L)'
;MKGAQDKLLQRAFNLRFGLKLCLITLLGGAGLLALLYLSLDADVGGSYTQAIYTIYDLKLRILPLIFASSYSMLVLAVVAIAVAVISVLYSHKIAGPIFRLERNMEQIGSGDLTVSTRFRGGDQLSLLADDLNSMVRSLNHTARSATEALEAMRRSEDALKDLLAKEYPREEELRAAVDDLRRSLVELKRTVSNIRTSEGA
;
A
#
# COMPACT_ATOMS: atom_id res chain seq x y z
N MET A 1 8.92 22.45 -1.75
CA MET A 1 8.02 22.58 -0.58
C MET A 1 7.29 21.29 -0.18
N LYS A 2 7.14 20.25 -1.04
CA LYS A 2 6.45 18.98 -0.70
C LYS A 2 7.17 18.05 0.30
N GLY A 3 8.52 18.03 0.33
CA GLY A 3 9.27 17.19 1.26
C GLY A 3 9.14 17.55 2.76
N ALA A 4 8.55 18.72 3.09
CA ALA A 4 8.23 19.09 4.47
C ALA A 4 6.89 18.50 4.93
N GLN A 5 5.90 18.40 4.04
CA GLN A 5 4.59 17.79 4.34
C GLN A 5 4.73 16.28 4.58
N ASP A 6 5.61 15.60 3.85
CA ASP A 6 5.88 14.16 4.01
C ASP A 6 6.52 13.82 5.37
N LYS A 7 7.47 14.65 5.81
CA LYS A 7 8.05 14.52 7.17
C LYS A 7 7.01 14.75 8.26
N LEU A 8 6.02 15.62 8.03
CA LEU A 8 4.97 15.93 9.00
C LEU A 8 3.96 14.78 9.12
N LEU A 9 3.55 14.16 8.00
CA LEU A 9 2.62 13.03 8.02
C LEU A 9 3.27 11.78 8.66
N GLN A 10 4.53 11.52 8.32
CA GLN A 10 5.31 10.42 8.91
C GLN A 10 5.58 10.65 10.40
N ARG A 11 5.90 11.88 10.82
CA ARG A 11 6.02 12.25 12.24
C ARG A 11 4.70 12.14 12.98
N ALA A 12 3.58 12.54 12.38
CA ALA A 12 2.27 12.44 13.00
C ALA A 12 1.83 10.98 13.19
N PHE A 13 2.12 10.10 12.23
CA PHE A 13 1.88 8.66 12.36
C PHE A 13 2.75 8.03 13.45
N ASN A 14 4.07 8.29 13.42
CA ASN A 14 5.01 7.78 14.43
C ASN A 14 4.68 8.30 15.83
N LEU A 15 4.25 9.57 15.96
CA LEU A 15 3.87 10.18 17.24
C LEU A 15 2.55 9.59 17.76
N ARG A 16 1.51 9.48 16.93
CA ARG A 16 0.22 8.89 17.33
C ARG A 16 0.37 7.41 17.71
N PHE A 17 1.21 6.67 17.00
CA PHE A 17 1.49 5.27 17.30
C PHE A 17 2.30 5.10 18.58
N GLY A 18 3.40 5.86 18.73
CA GLY A 18 4.20 5.86 19.95
C GLY A 18 3.40 6.24 21.19
N LEU A 19 2.49 7.22 21.07
CA LEU A 19 1.63 7.66 22.16
C LEU A 19 0.61 6.57 22.55
N LYS A 20 -0.01 5.89 21.57
CA LYS A 20 -0.88 4.74 21.85
C LYS A 20 -0.13 3.58 22.51
N LEU A 21 1.08 3.28 22.07
CA LEU A 21 1.90 2.21 22.63
C LEU A 21 2.34 2.55 24.07
N CYS A 22 2.77 3.78 24.33
CA CYS A 22 3.03 4.27 25.68
C CYS A 22 1.79 4.14 26.59
N LEU A 23 0.60 4.47 26.07
CA LEU A 23 -0.65 4.37 26.82
C LEU A 23 -0.99 2.91 27.16
N ILE A 24 -0.82 1.98 26.21
CA ILE A 24 -0.99 0.54 26.44
C ILE A 24 0.01 0.02 27.49
N THR A 25 1.29 0.42 27.42
CA THR A 25 2.28 0.02 28.43
C THR A 25 1.99 0.59 29.81
N LEU A 26 1.51 1.84 29.88
CA LEU A 26 1.11 2.47 31.14
C LEU A 26 -0.10 1.76 31.76
N LEU A 27 -1.10 1.41 30.95
CA LEU A 27 -2.26 0.64 31.40
C LEU A 27 -1.87 -0.75 31.89
N GLY A 28 -0.99 -1.46 31.15
CA GLY A 28 -0.49 -2.77 31.56
C GLY A 28 0.27 -2.71 32.89
N GLY A 29 1.15 -1.71 33.06
CA GLY A 29 1.86 -1.47 34.32
C GLY A 29 0.92 -1.11 35.47
N ALA A 30 -0.08 -0.25 35.24
CA ALA A 30 -1.07 0.11 36.24
C ALA A 30 -1.94 -1.08 36.68
N GLY A 31 -2.33 -1.96 35.73
CA GLY A 31 -3.08 -3.18 36.02
C GLY A 31 -2.27 -4.17 36.87
N LEU A 32 -0.99 -4.36 36.56
CA LEU A 32 -0.07 -5.16 37.36
C LEU A 32 0.12 -4.61 38.78
N LEU A 33 0.26 -3.28 38.89
CA LEU A 33 0.37 -2.61 40.18
C LEU A 33 -0.91 -2.77 41.01
N ALA A 34 -2.08 -2.62 40.40
CA ALA A 34 -3.38 -2.82 41.05
C ALA A 34 -3.57 -4.27 41.49
N LEU A 35 -3.16 -5.25 40.66
CA LEU A 35 -3.21 -6.67 41.01
C LEU A 35 -2.28 -6.99 42.19
N LEU A 36 -1.10 -6.39 42.24
CA LEU A 36 -0.19 -6.51 43.39
C LEU A 36 -0.77 -5.87 44.64
N TYR A 37 -1.40 -4.70 44.53
CA TYR A 37 -2.09 -4.03 45.64
C TYR A 37 -3.24 -4.90 46.20
N LEU A 38 -4.13 -5.41 45.34
CA LEU A 38 -5.22 -6.30 45.75
C LEU A 38 -4.72 -7.62 46.35
N SER A 39 -3.58 -8.12 45.89
CA SER A 39 -2.96 -9.33 46.45
C SER A 39 -2.33 -9.08 47.83
N LEU A 40 -1.92 -7.85 48.14
CA LEU A 40 -1.39 -7.43 49.44
C LEU A 40 -2.48 -7.11 50.46
N ASP A 41 -3.63 -6.62 50.00
CA ASP A 41 -4.77 -6.21 50.83
C ASP A 41 -5.65 -7.40 51.31
N ALA A 42 -5.22 -8.64 51.04
CA ALA A 42 -5.89 -9.86 51.47
C ALA A 42 -5.69 -10.12 52.98
N ASP A 43 -6.56 -9.48 53.77
CA ASP A 43 -6.94 -9.72 55.18
C ASP A 43 -5.80 -10.05 56.19
N VAL A 44 -5.35 -9.03 56.90
CA VAL A 44 -4.47 -9.17 58.07
C VAL A 44 -5.35 -9.43 59.30
N GLY A 45 -5.63 -10.70 59.58
CA GLY A 45 -6.58 -11.16 60.60
C GLY A 45 -6.53 -10.43 61.95
N GLY A 46 -7.71 -10.14 62.51
CA GLY A 46 -7.95 -9.21 63.62
C GLY A 46 -7.46 -9.60 65.03
N SER A 47 -6.45 -10.47 65.18
CA SER A 47 -5.84 -10.77 66.49
C SER A 47 -4.31 -10.69 66.48
N TYR A 48 -3.73 -10.18 67.58
CA TYR A 48 -2.29 -9.96 67.75
C TYR A 48 -1.46 -11.25 67.56
N THR A 49 -2.02 -12.39 67.97
CA THR A 49 -1.37 -13.71 67.86
C THR A 49 -1.39 -14.25 66.44
N GLN A 50 -2.49 -14.05 65.70
CA GLN A 50 -2.51 -14.38 64.27
C GLN A 50 -1.56 -13.46 63.50
N ALA A 51 -1.53 -12.16 63.80
CA ALA A 51 -0.67 -11.19 63.12
C ALA A 51 0.81 -11.60 63.11
N ILE A 52 1.35 -12.15 64.21
CA ILE A 52 2.75 -12.60 64.27
C ILE A 52 3.02 -13.78 63.32
N TYR A 53 2.11 -14.75 63.23
CA TYR A 53 2.24 -15.86 62.27
C TYR A 53 2.07 -15.39 60.83
N THR A 54 1.11 -14.49 60.58
CA THR A 54 0.88 -13.92 59.25
C THR A 54 2.08 -13.09 58.79
N ILE A 55 2.78 -12.36 59.68
CA ILE A 55 3.96 -11.55 59.34
C ILE A 55 5.13 -12.42 58.83
N TYR A 56 5.37 -13.58 59.44
CA TYR A 56 6.43 -14.50 58.98
C TYR A 56 6.07 -15.19 57.66
N ASP A 57 4.80 -15.58 57.46
CA ASP A 57 4.30 -16.18 56.22
C ASP A 57 4.26 -15.17 55.06
N LEU A 58 3.88 -13.92 55.36
CA LEU A 58 3.98 -12.77 54.46
C LEU A 58 5.40 -12.68 53.91
N LYS A 59 6.44 -12.69 54.76
CA LYS A 59 7.84 -12.54 54.29
C LYS A 59 8.25 -13.58 53.24
N LEU A 60 7.78 -14.82 53.37
CA LEU A 60 8.02 -15.92 52.43
C LEU A 60 7.21 -15.78 51.14
N ARG A 61 6.02 -15.16 51.19
CA ARG A 61 5.09 -15.04 50.06
C ARG A 61 5.26 -13.74 49.25
N ILE A 62 5.64 -12.62 49.88
CA ILE A 62 5.82 -11.35 49.16
C ILE A 62 7.07 -11.39 48.25
N LEU A 63 8.11 -12.11 48.68
CA LEU A 63 9.37 -12.19 47.91
C LEU A 63 9.16 -12.76 46.49
N PRO A 64 8.58 -13.96 46.28
CA PRO A 64 8.31 -14.47 44.93
C PRO A 64 7.29 -13.62 44.18
N LEU A 65 6.34 -12.97 44.86
CA LEU A 65 5.34 -12.09 44.25
C LEU A 65 5.99 -10.82 43.65
N ILE A 66 6.91 -10.20 44.38
CA ILE A 66 7.67 -9.04 43.91
C ILE A 66 8.58 -9.44 42.73
N PHE A 67 9.26 -10.58 42.82
CA PHE A 67 10.07 -11.10 41.71
C PHE A 67 9.22 -11.43 40.48
N ALA A 68 8.05 -12.05 40.63
CA ALA A 68 7.15 -12.34 39.52
C ALA A 68 6.58 -11.06 38.88
N SER A 69 6.15 -10.09 39.69
CA SER A 69 5.63 -8.82 39.21
C SER A 69 6.71 -7.99 38.50
N SER A 70 7.90 -7.86 39.10
CA SER A 70 9.03 -7.16 38.47
C SER A 70 9.50 -7.84 37.18
N TYR A 71 9.55 -9.18 37.14
CA TYR A 71 9.83 -9.93 35.92
C TYR A 71 8.79 -9.67 34.83
N SER A 72 7.49 -9.71 35.17
CA SER A 72 6.41 -9.44 34.21
C SER A 72 6.45 -8.02 33.65
N MET A 73 6.80 -7.03 34.48
CA MET A 73 6.94 -5.63 34.08
C MET A 73 8.14 -5.42 33.15
N LEU A 74 9.24 -6.12 33.41
CA LEU A 74 10.42 -6.14 32.55
C LEU A 74 10.09 -6.76 31.18
N VAL A 75 9.42 -7.91 31.16
CA VAL A 75 8.99 -8.56 29.90
C VAL A 75 8.06 -7.64 29.10
N LEU A 76 7.07 -7.01 29.75
CA LEU A 76 6.16 -6.06 29.11
C LEU A 76 6.93 -4.88 28.48
N ALA A 77 7.89 -4.31 29.20
CA ALA A 77 8.72 -3.23 28.70
C ALA A 77 9.56 -3.65 27.48
N VAL A 78 10.20 -4.82 27.53
CA VAL A 78 11.00 -5.36 26.42
C VAL A 78 10.13 -5.60 25.18
N VAL A 79 8.96 -6.25 25.35
CA VAL A 79 8.02 -6.50 24.24
C VAL A 79 7.54 -5.19 23.64
N ALA A 80 7.21 -4.19 24.46
CA ALA A 80 6.77 -2.90 23.97
C ALA A 80 7.85 -2.18 23.15
N ILE A 81 9.10 -2.18 23.64
CA ILE A 81 10.23 -1.61 22.91
C ILE A 81 10.44 -2.36 21.58
N ALA A 82 10.40 -3.69 21.59
CA ALA A 82 10.54 -4.50 20.37
C ALA A 82 9.45 -4.16 19.34
N VAL A 83 8.18 -4.10 19.77
CA VAL A 83 7.06 -3.71 18.90
C VAL A 83 7.26 -2.29 18.35
N ALA A 84 7.64 -1.33 19.19
CA ALA A 84 7.91 0.04 18.75
C ALA A 84 8.99 0.11 17.67
N VAL A 85 10.11 -0.59 17.88
CA VAL A 85 11.22 -0.66 16.92
C VAL A 85 10.77 -1.31 15.61
N ILE A 86 10.07 -2.45 15.66
CA ILE A 86 9.55 -3.13 14.48
C ILE A 86 8.61 -2.21 13.70
N SER A 87 7.66 -1.55 14.38
CA SER A 87 6.71 -0.65 13.72
C SER A 87 7.39 0.53 13.02
N VAL A 88 8.38 1.15 13.64
CA VAL A 88 9.15 2.24 13.02
C VAL A 88 9.91 1.74 11.79
N LEU A 89 10.60 0.60 11.91
CA LEU A 89 11.35 0.01 10.79
C LEU A 89 10.45 -0.36 9.61
N TYR A 90 9.29 -0.96 9.88
CA TYR A 90 8.32 -1.33 8.85
C TYR A 90 7.64 -0.10 8.22
N SER A 91 7.35 0.95 9.00
CA SER A 91 6.78 2.19 8.47
C SER A 91 7.68 2.80 7.38
N HIS A 92 9.00 2.84 7.60
CA HIS A 92 9.94 3.35 6.62
C HIS A 92 10.06 2.46 5.37
N LYS A 93 9.98 1.13 5.53
CA LYS A 93 10.05 0.18 4.40
C LYS A 93 8.80 0.16 3.53
N ILE A 94 7.64 0.55 4.06
CA ILE A 94 6.37 0.51 3.33
C ILE A 94 5.99 1.88 2.78
N ALA A 95 6.10 2.94 3.58
CA ALA A 95 5.61 4.27 3.19
C ALA A 95 6.34 4.84 1.97
N GLY A 96 7.66 4.63 1.86
CA GLY A 96 8.45 5.11 0.73
C GLY A 96 8.04 4.48 -0.61
N PRO A 97 8.01 3.14 -0.72
CA PRO A 97 7.52 2.46 -1.91
C PRO A 97 6.07 2.80 -2.28
N ILE A 98 5.15 2.90 -1.30
CA ILE A 98 3.75 3.30 -1.56
C ILE A 98 3.69 4.69 -2.19
N PHE A 99 4.40 5.67 -1.64
CA PHE A 99 4.39 7.02 -2.17
C PHE A 99 4.91 7.09 -3.61
N ARG A 100 5.97 6.32 -3.91
CA ARG A 100 6.47 6.21 -5.29
C ARG A 100 5.46 5.55 -6.22
N LEU A 101 4.74 4.54 -5.73
CA LEU A 101 3.69 3.87 -6.49
C LEU A 101 2.57 4.87 -6.83
N GLU A 102 2.09 5.63 -5.85
CA GLU A 102 1.06 6.66 -6.03
C GLU A 102 1.48 7.69 -7.09
N ARG A 103 2.72 8.20 -7.01
CA ARG A 103 3.28 9.13 -8.01
C ARG A 103 3.33 8.54 -9.41
N ASN A 104 3.75 7.28 -9.53
CA ASN A 104 3.79 6.60 -10.82
C ASN A 104 2.38 6.38 -11.37
N MET A 105 1.41 6.04 -10.51
CA MET A 105 0.00 5.90 -10.91
C MET A 105 -0.61 7.23 -11.37
N GLU A 106 -0.29 8.36 -10.72
CA GLU A 106 -0.68 9.70 -11.19
C GLU A 106 -0.15 9.98 -12.61
N GLN A 107 1.12 9.66 -12.87
CA GLN A 107 1.74 9.83 -14.19
C GLN A 107 1.08 8.93 -15.25
N ILE A 108 0.87 7.65 -14.94
CA ILE A 108 0.16 6.71 -15.82
C ILE A 108 -1.26 7.21 -16.11
N GLY A 109 -1.97 7.71 -15.09
CA GLY A 109 -3.30 8.29 -15.22
C GLY A 109 -3.36 9.55 -16.09
N SER A 110 -2.24 10.29 -16.18
CA SER A 110 -2.10 11.44 -17.10
C SER A 110 -1.76 11.05 -18.55
N GLY A 111 -1.58 9.75 -18.83
CA GLY A 111 -1.24 9.23 -20.17
C GLY A 111 0.24 8.94 -20.40
N ASP A 112 1.11 9.14 -19.41
CA ASP A 112 2.52 8.77 -19.52
C ASP A 112 2.70 7.27 -19.25
N LEU A 113 2.71 6.49 -20.33
CA LEU A 113 2.90 5.03 -20.29
C LEU A 113 4.38 4.61 -20.45
N THR A 114 5.32 5.53 -20.27
CA THR A 114 6.78 5.24 -20.29
C THR A 114 7.35 4.95 -18.90
N VAL A 115 6.55 5.17 -17.86
CA VAL A 115 6.95 5.00 -16.46
C VAL A 115 7.24 3.53 -16.15
N SER A 116 8.38 3.29 -15.49
CA SER A 116 8.77 1.98 -14.98
C SER A 116 8.93 2.04 -13.46
N THR A 117 8.19 1.18 -12.76
CA THR A 117 8.23 1.07 -11.31
C THR A 117 9.16 -0.06 -10.90
N ARG A 118 10.27 0.28 -10.23
CA ARG A 118 11.15 -0.71 -9.60
C ARG A 118 11.45 -0.33 -8.16
N PHE A 119 11.44 -1.32 -7.27
CA PHE A 119 11.81 -1.18 -5.86
C PHE A 119 13.18 -1.81 -5.60
N ARG A 120 13.78 -1.49 -4.44
CA ARG A 120 15.09 -2.07 -4.06
C ARG A 120 14.87 -3.49 -3.51
N GLY A 121 15.89 -4.34 -3.58
CA GLY A 121 15.83 -5.70 -3.05
C GLY A 121 15.48 -5.70 -1.56
N GLY A 122 14.44 -6.45 -1.18
CA GLY A 122 13.93 -6.53 0.20
C GLY A 122 12.67 -5.71 0.48
N ASP A 123 12.14 -4.96 -0.49
CA ASP A 123 10.84 -4.28 -0.37
C ASP A 123 9.68 -5.26 -0.59
N GLN A 124 8.72 -5.28 0.33
CA GLN A 124 7.56 -6.20 0.29
C GLN A 124 6.60 -5.92 -0.88
N LEU A 125 6.73 -4.75 -1.52
CA LEU A 125 5.84 -4.29 -2.59
C LEU A 125 6.39 -4.56 -4.01
N SER A 126 7.46 -5.36 -4.12
CA SER A 126 8.08 -5.68 -5.42
C SER A 126 7.08 -6.36 -6.37
N LEU A 127 6.26 -7.29 -5.87
CA LEU A 127 5.22 -7.95 -6.66
C LEU A 127 4.20 -6.95 -7.21
N LEU A 128 3.78 -5.98 -6.38
CA LEU A 128 2.84 -4.93 -6.80
C LEU A 128 3.44 -4.00 -7.88
N ALA A 129 4.75 -3.74 -7.83
CA ALA A 129 5.43 -3.02 -8.90
C ALA A 129 5.44 -3.82 -10.21
N ASP A 130 5.66 -5.12 -10.16
CA ASP A 130 5.64 -5.99 -11.34
C ASP A 130 4.25 -6.04 -11.98
N ASP A 131 3.20 -6.16 -11.15
CA ASP A 131 1.81 -6.09 -11.61
C ASP A 131 1.48 -4.73 -12.24
N LEU A 132 1.89 -3.62 -11.61
CA LEU A 132 1.71 -2.28 -12.17
C LEU A 132 2.44 -2.13 -13.51
N ASN A 133 3.68 -2.60 -13.61
CA ASN A 133 4.42 -2.57 -14.87
C ASN A 133 3.75 -3.41 -15.96
N SER A 134 3.15 -4.55 -15.59
CA SER A 134 2.38 -5.39 -16.52
C SER A 134 1.16 -4.66 -17.05
N MET A 135 0.43 -3.97 -16.17
CA MET A 135 -0.69 -3.12 -16.56
C MET A 135 -0.24 -2.00 -17.53
N VAL A 136 0.85 -1.28 -17.22
CA VAL A 136 1.38 -0.23 -18.10
C VAL A 136 1.77 -0.78 -19.46
N ARG A 137 2.42 -1.95 -19.52
CA ARG A 137 2.76 -2.61 -20.80
C ARG A 137 1.51 -2.92 -21.64
N SER A 138 0.46 -3.42 -21.01
CA SER A 138 -0.81 -3.73 -21.69
C SER A 138 -1.49 -2.46 -22.23
N LEU A 139 -1.53 -1.39 -21.43
CA LEU A 139 -2.04 -0.09 -21.85
C LEU A 139 -1.23 0.48 -23.02
N ASN A 140 0.10 0.41 -22.94
CA ASN A 140 1.00 0.93 -23.98
C ASN A 140 0.84 0.13 -25.28
N HIS A 141 0.71 -1.19 -25.20
CA HIS A 141 0.43 -2.03 -26.37
C HIS A 141 -0.91 -1.63 -27.03
N THR A 142 -1.96 -1.48 -26.24
CA THR A 142 -3.28 -1.08 -26.77
C THR A 142 -3.25 0.30 -27.42
N ALA A 143 -2.57 1.26 -26.78
CA ALA A 143 -2.41 2.61 -27.31
C ALA A 143 -1.64 2.62 -28.64
N ARG A 144 -0.53 1.86 -28.74
CA ARG A 144 0.24 1.73 -29.97
C ARG A 144 -0.57 1.10 -31.09
N SER A 145 -1.26 -0.02 -30.84
CA SER A 145 -2.10 -0.67 -31.84
C SER A 145 -3.20 0.25 -32.36
N ALA A 146 -3.79 1.09 -31.49
CA ALA A 146 -4.77 2.08 -31.90
C ALA A 146 -4.15 3.17 -32.79
N THR A 147 -2.96 3.66 -32.45
CA THR A 147 -2.21 4.63 -33.27
C THR A 147 -1.84 4.04 -34.64
N GLU A 148 -1.33 2.81 -34.68
CA GLU A 148 -0.99 2.11 -35.92
C GLU A 148 -2.21 1.93 -36.84
N ALA A 149 -3.37 1.56 -36.28
CA ALA A 149 -4.62 1.45 -37.02
C ALA A 149 -5.11 2.81 -37.57
N LEU A 150 -4.95 3.90 -36.80
CA LEU A 150 -5.25 5.27 -37.25
C LEU A 150 -4.31 5.73 -38.38
N GLU A 151 -3.02 5.39 -38.32
CA GLU A 151 -2.07 5.70 -39.38
C GLU A 151 -2.34 4.90 -40.66
N ALA A 152 -2.75 3.63 -40.54
CA ALA A 152 -3.22 2.84 -41.68
C ALA A 152 -4.47 3.46 -42.32
N MET A 153 -5.43 3.89 -41.49
CA MET A 153 -6.65 4.57 -41.94
C MET A 153 -6.33 5.86 -42.68
N ARG A 154 -5.46 6.72 -42.15
CA ARG A 154 -5.03 7.96 -42.82
C ARG A 154 -4.39 7.69 -44.18
N ARG A 155 -3.51 6.68 -44.28
CA ARG A 155 -2.90 6.29 -45.56
C ARG A 155 -3.95 5.85 -46.59
N SER A 156 -4.96 5.08 -46.17
CA SER A 156 -6.05 4.69 -47.08
C SER A 156 -6.94 5.88 -47.48
N GLU A 157 -7.15 6.86 -46.60
CA GLU A 157 -7.87 8.09 -46.90
C GLU A 157 -7.12 8.94 -47.94
N ASP A 158 -5.81 9.12 -47.76
CA ASP A 158 -4.97 9.88 -48.69
C ASP A 158 -4.92 9.19 -50.07
N ALA A 159 -4.78 7.87 -50.11
CA ALA A 159 -4.86 7.10 -51.35
C ALA A 159 -6.21 7.28 -52.07
N LEU A 160 -7.32 7.31 -51.31
CA LEU A 160 -8.65 7.55 -51.88
C LEU A 160 -8.77 8.98 -52.45
N LYS A 161 -8.24 9.99 -51.76
CA LYS A 161 -8.22 11.39 -52.25
C LYS A 161 -7.41 11.52 -53.54
N ASP A 162 -6.24 10.90 -53.60
CA ASP A 162 -5.39 10.90 -54.79
C ASP A 162 -6.07 10.24 -55.99
N LEU A 163 -6.84 9.17 -55.77
CA LEU A 163 -7.64 8.53 -56.82
C LEU A 163 -8.78 9.43 -57.30
N LEU A 164 -9.51 10.07 -56.39
CA LEU A 164 -10.61 10.97 -56.73
C LEU A 164 -10.13 12.24 -57.45
N ALA A 165 -8.88 12.65 -57.27
CA ALA A 165 -8.27 13.76 -57.99
C ALA A 165 -7.92 13.44 -59.45
N LYS A 166 -7.92 12.15 -59.85
CA LYS A 166 -7.67 11.74 -61.24
C LYS A 166 -8.92 12.01 -62.10
N GLU A 167 -8.70 12.44 -63.34
CA GLU A 167 -9.76 12.77 -64.30
C GLU A 167 -10.58 11.54 -64.73
N TYR A 168 -9.98 10.35 -64.71
CA TYR A 168 -10.63 9.05 -64.95
C TYR A 168 -10.13 7.99 -63.95
N PRO A 169 -10.66 7.98 -62.71
CA PRO A 169 -10.30 6.95 -61.75
C PRO A 169 -10.84 5.59 -62.20
N ARG A 170 -10.02 4.55 -62.10
CA ARG A 170 -10.49 3.18 -62.34
C ARG A 170 -11.38 2.75 -61.18
N GLU A 171 -12.58 2.27 -61.48
CA GLU A 171 -13.55 1.82 -60.46
C GLU A 171 -12.95 0.74 -59.54
N GLU A 172 -12.10 -0.13 -60.09
CA GLU A 172 -11.39 -1.18 -59.37
C GLU A 172 -10.42 -0.62 -58.31
N GLU A 173 -9.67 0.44 -58.65
CA GLU A 173 -8.77 1.14 -57.71
C GLU A 173 -9.57 1.84 -56.60
N LEU A 174 -10.71 2.45 -56.95
CA LEU A 174 -11.59 3.13 -56.00
C LEU A 174 -12.21 2.13 -55.00
N ARG A 175 -12.71 0.99 -55.49
CA ARG A 175 -13.28 -0.08 -54.65
C ARG A 175 -12.22 -0.65 -53.70
N ALA A 176 -11.00 -0.91 -54.20
CA ALA A 176 -9.91 -1.41 -53.38
C ALA A 176 -9.54 -0.46 -52.24
N ALA A 177 -9.46 0.86 -52.51
CA ALA A 177 -9.16 1.86 -51.49
C ALA A 177 -10.25 1.95 -50.41
N VAL A 178 -11.53 1.88 -50.79
CA VAL A 178 -12.66 1.87 -49.85
C VAL A 178 -12.65 0.61 -48.98
N ASP A 179 -12.34 -0.55 -49.56
CA ASP A 179 -12.26 -1.81 -48.81
C ASP A 179 -11.10 -1.80 -47.79
N ASP A 180 -9.94 -1.23 -48.14
CA ASP A 180 -8.82 -1.08 -47.21
C ASP A 180 -9.10 -0.08 -46.07
N LEU A 181 -9.80 1.02 -46.37
CA LEU A 181 -10.28 1.95 -45.35
C LEU A 181 -11.25 1.23 -44.39
N ARG A 182 -12.19 0.44 -44.94
CA ARG A 182 -13.14 -0.34 -44.14
C ARG A 182 -12.44 -1.35 -43.25
N ARG A 183 -11.41 -2.06 -43.75
CA ARG A 183 -10.60 -3.00 -42.95
C ARG A 183 -9.90 -2.29 -41.80
N SER A 184 -9.26 -1.15 -42.06
CA SER A 184 -8.58 -0.36 -41.04
C SER A 184 -9.53 0.13 -39.95
N LEU A 185 -10.77 0.50 -40.31
CA LEU A 185 -11.82 0.92 -39.38
C LEU A 185 -12.30 -0.25 -38.50
N VAL A 186 -12.44 -1.44 -39.07
CA VAL A 186 -12.77 -2.66 -38.31
C VAL A 186 -11.67 -3.00 -37.31
N GLU A 187 -10.40 -2.88 -37.70
CA GLU A 187 -9.27 -3.17 -36.82
C GLU A 187 -9.15 -2.16 -35.67
N LEU A 188 -9.37 -0.87 -35.96
CA LEU A 188 -9.43 0.16 -34.92
C LEU A 188 -10.57 -0.11 -33.93
N LYS A 189 -11.77 -0.43 -34.45
CA LYS A 189 -12.92 -0.78 -33.62
C LYS A 189 -12.61 -1.99 -32.73
N ARG A 190 -11.94 -3.01 -33.26
CA ARG A 190 -11.52 -4.19 -32.51
C ARG A 190 -10.55 -3.83 -31.38
N THR A 191 -9.52 -3.04 -31.69
CA THR A 191 -8.52 -2.61 -30.71
C THR A 191 -9.14 -1.81 -29.58
N VAL A 192 -10.04 -0.87 -29.90
CA VAL A 192 -10.75 -0.06 -28.90
C VAL A 192 -11.75 -0.90 -28.10
N SER A 193 -12.42 -1.87 -28.73
CA SER A 193 -13.40 -2.73 -28.05
C SER A 193 -12.83 -3.64 -26.96
N ASN A 194 -11.51 -3.89 -26.99
CA ASN A 194 -10.82 -4.60 -25.91
C ASN A 194 -10.78 -3.78 -24.62
N ILE A 195 -10.95 -2.44 -24.70
CA ILE A 195 -11.07 -1.56 -23.54
C ILE A 195 -12.54 -1.50 -23.15
N ARG A 196 -12.91 -2.14 -22.03
CA ARG A 196 -14.27 -2.01 -21.47
C ARG A 196 -14.46 -0.60 -20.91
N THR A 197 -15.34 0.16 -21.53
CA THR A 197 -15.81 1.46 -21.02
C THR A 197 -17.12 1.27 -20.27
N SER A 198 -17.42 2.14 -19.31
CA SER A 198 -18.65 2.09 -18.51
C SER A 198 -19.92 2.29 -19.33
N GLU A 199 -19.82 2.77 -20.57
CA GLU A 199 -20.96 2.94 -21.49
C GLU A 199 -21.43 1.62 -22.14
N GLY A 200 -20.73 0.51 -21.90
CA GLY A 200 -21.06 -0.82 -22.42
C GLY A 200 -21.54 -1.83 -21.39
N ALA A 201 -21.95 -1.39 -20.19
CA ALA A 201 -22.45 -2.24 -19.09
C ALA A 201 -23.93 -1.97 -18.79
#